data_AF-A0A838VYB5-F1
#
_entry.id   AF-A0A838VYB5-F1
#
_cell.length_a   1.000
_cell.length_b   1.000
_cell.length_c   1.000
_cell.angle_alpha   90.00
_cell.angle_beta   90.00
_cell.angle_gamma   90.00
#
_symmetry.space_group_name_H-M   'P 1'
#
loop_
_entity.id
_entity.type
_entity.pdbx_description
1 polymer ?
#
loop_
_entity_poly.entity_id
_entity_poly.type
_entity_poly.pdbx_seq_one_letter_code
_entity_poly.pdbx_strand_id
1 'polypeptide(L)'
;MFESDEVEDNQTIKLTKRSVIRKIFFLGMVFAMTLGISAWLFPSPYLVYSLIIQVGVIGYLAVEITAKTAFRISLATQHSDRTAKSIRSVTRINGAIVIAVVVVSYLSQNAAVAASIGAMSALVIGFASQNLLGNMVAGMYIALTRPFSIGDIITVLGNTGKVHV
;
A
#
# COMPACT_ATOMS: atom_id res chain seq x y z
N MET A 1 -4.13 -27.19 -22.03
CA MET A 1 -5.29 -26.81 -21.19
C MET A 1 -4.85 -25.93 -20.01
N PHE A 2 -3.69 -26.17 -19.39
CA PHE A 2 -3.14 -25.26 -18.35
C PHE A 2 -2.60 -23.92 -18.88
N GLU A 3 -2.01 -23.90 -20.08
CA GLU A 3 -1.45 -22.68 -20.68
C GLU A 3 -2.51 -21.61 -21.04
N SER A 4 -3.74 -22.03 -21.37
CA SER A 4 -4.83 -21.11 -21.75
C SER A 4 -5.38 -20.33 -20.56
N ASP A 5 -5.48 -20.99 -19.41
CA ASP A 5 -6.03 -20.41 -18.18
C ASP A 5 -5.05 -19.39 -17.56
N GLU A 6 -3.73 -19.65 -17.65
CA GLU A 6 -2.70 -18.73 -17.18
C GLU A 6 -2.58 -17.47 -18.04
N VAL A 7 -2.78 -17.61 -19.36
CA VAL A 7 -2.79 -16.47 -20.29
C VAL A 7 -4.05 -15.60 -20.09
N GLU A 8 -5.20 -16.20 -19.81
CA GLU A 8 -6.46 -15.49 -19.55
C GLU A 8 -6.42 -14.74 -18.19
N ASP A 9 -5.86 -15.34 -17.14
CA ASP A 9 -5.66 -14.68 -15.84
C ASP A 9 -4.68 -13.48 -15.94
N ASN A 10 -3.56 -13.65 -16.65
CA ASN A 10 -2.60 -12.58 -16.85
C ASN A 10 -3.18 -11.42 -17.68
N GLN A 11 -4.03 -11.71 -18.67
CA GLN A 11 -4.73 -10.67 -19.43
C GLN A 11 -5.76 -9.92 -18.58
N THR A 12 -6.58 -10.61 -17.78
CA THR A 12 -7.57 -9.96 -16.91
C THR A 12 -6.91 -9.09 -15.83
N ILE A 13 -5.77 -9.51 -15.28
CA ILE A 13 -4.97 -8.70 -14.34
C ILE A 13 -4.41 -7.45 -15.04
N LYS A 14 -3.83 -7.57 -16.24
CA LYS A 14 -3.32 -6.42 -17.02
C LYS A 14 -4.41 -5.41 -17.34
N LEU A 15 -5.59 -5.88 -17.78
CA LEU A 15 -6.73 -5.02 -18.11
C LEU A 15 -7.27 -4.29 -16.88
N THR A 16 -7.37 -5.00 -15.74
CA THR A 16 -7.81 -4.41 -14.46
C THR A 16 -6.83 -3.34 -13.99
N LYS A 17 -5.53 -3.62 -14.02
CA LYS A 17 -4.47 -2.66 -13.65
C LYS A 17 -4.51 -1.40 -14.53
N ARG A 18 -4.66 -1.57 -15.85
CA ARG A 18 -4.75 -0.45 -16.81
C ARG A 18 -6.01 0.39 -16.61
N SER A 19 -7.15 -0.24 -16.30
CA SER A 19 -8.38 0.49 -15.99
C SER A 19 -8.25 1.33 -14.71
N VAL A 20 -7.45 0.89 -13.75
CA VAL A 20 -7.34 1.54 -12.44
C VAL A 20 -6.41 2.72 -12.51
N ILE A 21 -5.27 2.58 -13.20
CA ILE A 21 -4.38 3.70 -13.51
C ILE A 21 -5.16 4.82 -14.23
N ARG A 22 -6.01 4.46 -15.20
CA ARG A 22 -6.85 5.44 -15.89
C ARG A 22 -7.87 6.12 -14.97
N LYS A 23 -8.49 5.38 -14.05
CA LYS A 23 -9.44 5.94 -13.06
C LYS A 23 -8.73 6.86 -12.06
N ILE A 24 -7.54 6.50 -11.59
CA ILE A 24 -6.71 7.34 -10.70
C ILE A 24 -6.28 8.61 -11.42
N PHE A 25 -5.83 8.50 -12.68
CA PHE A 25 -5.45 9.66 -13.48
C PHE A 25 -6.64 10.60 -13.71
N PHE A 26 -7.81 10.06 -14.07
CA PHE A 26 -9.02 10.83 -14.23
C PHE A 26 -9.44 11.52 -12.92
N LEU A 27 -9.37 10.80 -11.80
CA LEU A 27 -9.69 11.34 -10.48
C LEU A 27 -8.72 12.46 -10.06
N GLY A 28 -7.42 12.30 -10.37
CA GLY A 28 -6.42 13.35 -10.17
C GLY A 28 -6.64 14.58 -11.03
N MET A 29 -7.07 14.39 -12.29
CA MET A 29 -7.44 15.50 -13.18
C MET A 29 -8.66 16.27 -12.66
N VAL A 30 -9.69 15.55 -12.19
CA VAL A 30 -10.88 16.15 -11.55
C VAL A 30 -10.47 16.93 -10.31
N PHE A 31 -9.58 16.37 -9.47
CA PHE A 31 -9.06 17.06 -8.27
C PHE A 31 -8.35 18.37 -8.63
N ALA A 32 -7.43 18.34 -9.59
CA ALA A 32 -6.70 19.53 -10.04
C ALA A 32 -7.64 20.61 -10.59
N MET A 33 -8.66 20.22 -11.36
CA MET A 33 -9.69 21.15 -11.85
C MET A 33 -10.49 21.76 -10.70
N THR A 34 -10.94 20.96 -9.74
CA THR A 34 -11.72 21.46 -8.60
C THR A 34 -10.91 22.37 -7.67
N LEU A 35 -9.60 22.13 -7.54
CA LEU A 35 -8.70 23.02 -6.80
C LEU A 35 -8.60 24.38 -7.47
N GLY A 36 -8.33 24.42 -8.78
CA GLY A 36 -8.22 25.66 -9.54
C GLY A 36 -9.50 26.50 -9.52
N ILE A 37 -10.66 25.84 -9.68
CA ILE A 37 -11.97 26.51 -9.63
C ILE A 37 -12.24 27.04 -8.22
N SER A 38 -11.93 26.28 -7.16
CA SER A 38 -12.19 26.70 -5.78
C SER A 38 -11.43 27.97 -5.38
N ALA A 39 -10.19 28.12 -5.84
CA ALA A 39 -9.36 29.30 -5.58
C ALA A 39 -9.90 30.57 -6.26
N TRP A 40 -10.63 30.40 -7.36
CA TRP A 40 -11.22 31.51 -8.11
C TRP A 40 -12.62 31.89 -7.61
N LEU A 41 -13.37 30.92 -7.09
CA LEU A 41 -14.78 31.10 -6.68
C LEU A 41 -14.96 31.56 -5.23
N PHE A 42 -14.08 31.15 -4.30
CA PHE A 42 -14.32 31.33 -2.87
C PHE A 42 -13.32 32.28 -2.20
N PRO A 43 -13.78 33.23 -1.35
CA PRO A 43 -12.90 34.06 -0.54
C PRO A 43 -12.05 33.22 0.43
N SER A 44 -10.83 33.69 0.75
CA SER A 44 -9.84 33.02 1.61
C SER A 44 -10.36 32.23 2.83
N PRO A 45 -11.32 32.74 3.65
CA PRO A 45 -11.80 31.99 4.81
C PRO A 45 -12.59 30.71 4.47
N TYR A 46 -13.19 30.62 3.28
CA TYR A 46 -14.00 29.48 2.86
C TYR A 46 -13.21 28.40 2.10
N LEU A 47 -11.99 28.72 1.64
CA LEU A 47 -11.15 27.80 0.87
C LEU A 47 -10.84 26.53 1.66
N VAL A 48 -10.52 26.64 2.95
CA VAL A 48 -10.16 25.48 3.78
C VAL A 48 -11.29 24.48 3.90
N TYR A 49 -12.53 24.94 4.07
CA TYR A 49 -13.70 24.04 4.14
C TYR A 49 -13.92 23.32 2.80
N SER A 50 -13.77 24.02 1.68
CA SER A 50 -13.88 23.41 0.35
C SER A 50 -12.79 22.36 0.09
N LEU A 51 -11.57 22.61 0.56
CA LEU A 51 -10.43 21.69 0.43
C LEU A 51 -10.62 20.42 1.26
N ILE A 52 -11.10 20.54 2.50
CA ILE A 52 -11.37 19.38 3.36
C ILE A 52 -12.42 18.46 2.72
N ILE A 53 -13.50 19.03 2.17
CA ILE A 53 -14.53 18.26 1.48
C ILE A 53 -13.96 17.57 0.23
N GLN A 54 -13.18 18.30 -0.58
CA GLN A 54 -12.55 17.74 -1.77
C GLN A 54 -11.61 16.59 -1.42
N VAL A 55 -10.71 16.78 -0.45
CA VAL A 55 -9.77 15.74 0.01
C VAL A 55 -10.50 14.53 0.57
N GLY A 56 -11.55 14.75 1.37
CA GLY A 56 -12.34 13.65 1.94
C GLY A 56 -13.02 12.81 0.86
N VAL A 57 -13.73 13.45 -0.07
CA VAL A 57 -14.48 12.77 -1.14
C VAL A 57 -13.54 12.08 -2.13
N ILE A 58 -12.52 12.80 -2.62
CA ILE A 58 -11.60 12.30 -3.63
C ILE A 58 -10.65 11.26 -3.04
N GLY A 59 -10.18 11.48 -1.81
CA GLY A 59 -9.41 10.51 -1.06
C GLY A 59 -10.18 9.20 -0.83
N TYR A 60 -11.44 9.28 -0.36
CA TYR A 60 -12.28 8.11 -0.15
C TYR A 60 -12.49 7.32 -1.46
N LEU A 61 -12.78 8.01 -2.56
CA LEU A 61 -12.93 7.39 -3.88
C LEU A 61 -11.63 6.71 -4.33
N ALA A 62 -10.47 7.35 -4.14
CA ALA A 62 -9.17 6.78 -4.49
C ALA A 62 -8.88 5.50 -3.69
N VAL A 63 -9.16 5.51 -2.39
CA VAL A 63 -8.99 4.33 -1.51
C VAL A 63 -9.92 3.20 -1.94
N GLU A 64 -11.19 3.49 -2.23
CA GLU A 64 -12.14 2.45 -2.61
C GLU A 64 -11.82 1.84 -3.99
N ILE A 65 -11.37 2.66 -4.96
CA ILE A 65 -10.91 2.18 -6.27
C ILE A 65 -9.70 1.26 -6.09
N THR A 66 -8.73 1.68 -5.27
CA THR A 66 -7.50 0.91 -5.03
C THR A 66 -7.79 -0.39 -4.27
N ALA A 67 -8.60 -0.34 -3.21
CA ALA A 67 -8.96 -1.50 -2.40
C ALA A 67 -9.79 -2.52 -3.18
N LYS A 68 -10.73 -2.10 -4.02
CA LYS A 68 -11.49 -2.99 -4.92
C LYS A 68 -10.59 -3.66 -5.96
N THR A 69 -9.56 -2.96 -6.41
CA THR A 69 -8.59 -3.47 -7.37
C THR A 69 -7.68 -4.51 -6.73
N ALA A 70 -7.11 -4.17 -5.56
CA ALA A 70 -6.27 -5.09 -4.79
C ALA A 70 -7.05 -6.38 -4.45
N PHE A 71 -8.33 -6.27 -4.11
CA PHE A 71 -9.22 -7.41 -3.88
C PHE A 71 -9.43 -8.27 -5.14
N ARG A 72 -9.71 -7.67 -6.30
CA ARG A 72 -9.87 -8.42 -7.56
C ARG A 72 -8.59 -9.13 -7.99
N ILE A 73 -7.45 -8.45 -7.88
CA ILE A 73 -6.16 -9.04 -8.24
C ILE A 73 -5.85 -10.21 -7.29
N SER A 74 -6.09 -10.07 -5.99
CA SER A 74 -5.85 -11.15 -5.03
C SER A 74 -6.76 -12.37 -5.20
N LEU A 75 -7.95 -12.18 -5.79
CA LEU A 75 -8.85 -13.29 -6.15
C LEU A 75 -8.42 -13.98 -7.46
N ALA A 76 -7.87 -13.23 -8.41
CA ALA A 76 -7.32 -13.75 -9.67
C ALA A 76 -6.08 -14.62 -9.43
N THR A 77 -5.15 -14.18 -8.55
CA THR A 77 -3.91 -14.91 -8.24
C THR A 77 -4.05 -16.10 -7.27
N GLN A 78 -5.21 -16.76 -7.26
CA GLN A 78 -5.43 -18.07 -6.63
C GLN A 78 -5.09 -18.16 -5.12
N HIS A 79 -5.06 -17.02 -4.41
CA HIS A 79 -4.89 -17.00 -2.96
C HIS A 79 -6.24 -17.23 -2.27
N SER A 80 -6.24 -18.00 -1.18
CA SER A 80 -7.47 -18.30 -0.42
C SER A 80 -8.28 -17.04 -0.13
N ASP A 81 -9.61 -17.15 -0.13
CA ASP A 81 -10.56 -16.04 0.16
C ASP A 81 -10.19 -15.20 1.39
N ARG A 82 -9.48 -15.79 2.35
CA ARG A 82 -9.01 -15.11 3.57
C ARG A 82 -7.90 -14.09 3.26
N THR A 83 -6.97 -14.41 2.38
CA THR A 83 -5.85 -13.51 2.04
C THR A 83 -6.32 -12.29 1.25
N ALA A 84 -7.26 -12.47 0.32
CA ALA A 84 -7.84 -11.37 -0.44
C ALA A 84 -8.59 -10.37 0.47
N LYS A 85 -9.33 -10.87 1.46
CA LYS A 85 -10.02 -10.04 2.46
C LYS A 85 -9.02 -9.28 3.33
N SER A 86 -7.94 -9.92 3.77
CA SER A 86 -6.88 -9.27 4.55
C SER A 86 -6.19 -8.17 3.77
N ILE A 87 -5.84 -8.40 2.50
CA ILE A 87 -5.23 -7.39 1.63
C ILE A 87 -6.16 -6.18 1.48
N ARG A 88 -7.45 -6.40 1.18
CA ARG A 88 -8.43 -5.31 1.08
C ARG A 88 -8.52 -4.51 2.39
N SER A 89 -8.54 -5.18 3.53
CA SER A 89 -8.61 -4.53 4.84
C SER A 89 -7.38 -3.67 5.11
N VAL A 90 -6.18 -4.22 4.90
CA VAL A 90 -4.91 -3.49 5.06
C VAL A 90 -4.86 -2.27 4.16
N THR A 91 -5.24 -2.39 2.88
CA THR A 91 -5.28 -1.25 1.95
C THR A 91 -6.26 -0.17 2.41
N ARG A 92 -7.44 -0.56 2.92
CA ARG A 92 -8.43 0.41 3.40
C ARG A 92 -7.99 1.12 4.67
N ILE A 93 -7.38 0.40 5.62
CA ILE A 93 -6.86 0.97 6.87
C ILE A 93 -5.75 1.98 6.56
N ASN A 94 -4.76 1.59 5.75
CA ASN A 94 -3.68 2.50 5.35
C ASN A 94 -4.22 3.74 4.61
N GLY A 95 -5.16 3.54 3.68
CA GLY A 95 -5.81 4.63 2.97
C GLY A 95 -6.55 5.60 3.90
N ALA A 96 -7.27 5.09 4.89
CA ALA A 96 -7.96 5.92 5.88
C ALA A 96 -7.00 6.75 6.73
N ILE A 97 -5.86 6.17 7.14
CA ILE A 97 -4.81 6.89 7.89
C ILE A 97 -4.27 8.06 7.05
N VAL A 98 -3.94 7.82 5.78
CA VAL A 98 -3.44 8.89 4.89
C VAL A 98 -4.45 10.03 4.77
N ILE A 99 -5.73 9.71 4.54
CA ILE A 99 -6.79 10.74 4.44
C ILE A 99 -6.87 11.54 5.75
N ALA A 100 -6.87 10.86 6.90
CA ALA A 100 -6.96 11.52 8.21
C ALA A 100 -5.79 12.50 8.43
N VAL A 101 -4.55 12.08 8.10
CA VAL A 101 -3.35 12.93 8.23
C VAL A 101 -3.45 14.17 7.34
N VAL A 102 -3.91 14.01 6.10
CA VAL A 102 -4.06 15.14 5.16
C VAL A 102 -5.16 16.10 5.65
N VAL A 103 -6.30 15.58 6.12
CA VAL A 103 -7.39 16.41 6.68
C VAL A 103 -6.91 17.21 7.89
N VAL A 104 -6.17 16.59 8.81
CA VAL A 104 -5.59 17.28 9.99
C VAL A 104 -4.63 18.39 9.56
N SER A 105 -3.83 18.18 8.52
CA SER A 105 -2.92 19.20 8.01
C SER A 105 -3.62 20.42 7.41
N TYR A 106 -4.71 20.20 6.65
CA TYR A 106 -5.54 21.31 6.16
C TYR A 106 -6.24 22.04 7.30
N LEU A 107 -6.74 21.33 8.31
CA LEU A 107 -7.37 21.95 9.48
C LEU A 107 -6.39 22.82 10.29
N SER A 108 -5.15 22.33 10.44
CA SER A 108 -4.07 23.08 11.08
C SER A 108 -3.49 24.20 10.21
N GLN A 109 -3.90 24.32 8.94
CA GLN A 109 -3.30 25.18 7.92
C GLN A 109 -1.77 25.06 7.83
N ASN A 110 -1.23 23.89 8.18
CA ASN A 110 0.20 23.67 8.28
C ASN A 110 0.56 22.30 7.70
N ALA A 111 1.25 22.32 6.56
CA ALA A 111 1.76 21.13 5.89
C ALA A 111 2.77 20.36 6.76
N ALA A 112 3.49 21.05 7.65
CA ALA A 112 4.45 20.42 8.55
C ALA A 112 3.80 19.42 9.50
N VAL A 113 2.53 19.63 9.90
CA VAL A 113 1.81 18.69 10.78
C VAL A 113 1.62 17.33 10.11
N ALA A 114 1.18 17.30 8.84
CA ALA A 114 1.10 16.05 8.09
C ALA A 114 2.48 15.42 7.91
N ALA A 115 3.50 16.22 7.58
CA ALA A 115 4.85 15.73 7.39
C ALA A 115 5.41 15.09 8.67
N SER A 116 5.20 15.71 9.83
CA SER A 116 5.62 15.18 11.13
C SER A 116 4.90 13.89 11.49
N ILE A 117 3.57 13.83 11.34
CA ILE A 117 2.81 12.60 11.63
C ILE A 117 3.24 11.47 10.67
N GLY A 118 3.43 11.79 9.40
CA GLY A 118 3.92 10.84 8.40
C GLY A 118 5.32 10.31 8.74
N ALA A 119 6.25 11.20 9.10
CA ALA A 119 7.61 10.83 9.48
C ALA A 119 7.65 9.93 10.72
N MET A 120 6.88 10.27 11.76
CA MET A 120 6.80 9.45 12.98
C MET A 120 6.17 8.08 12.70
N SER A 121 5.09 8.04 11.93
CA SER A 121 4.43 6.79 11.55
C SER A 121 5.35 5.88 10.75
N ALA A 122 6.07 6.45 9.78
CA ALA A 122 7.05 5.72 8.97
C ALA A 122 8.19 5.15 9.82
N LEU A 123 8.69 5.93 10.79
CA LEU A 123 9.72 5.48 11.72
C LEU A 123 9.24 4.28 12.55
N VAL A 124 8.04 4.38 13.15
CA VAL A 124 7.45 3.29 13.95
C VAL A 124 7.25 2.03 13.12
N ILE A 125 6.72 2.16 11.91
CA ILE A 125 6.54 1.03 10.98
C ILE A 125 7.90 0.43 10.60
N GLY A 126 8.91 1.28 10.37
CA GLY A 126 10.29 0.87 10.10
C GLY A 126 10.88 0.04 11.23
N PHE A 127 10.76 0.53 12.47
CA PHE A 127 11.21 -0.17 13.67
C PHE A 127 10.48 -1.51 13.87
N ALA A 128 9.15 -1.54 13.69
CA ALA A 128 8.38 -2.77 13.76
C ALA A 128 8.80 -3.81 12.70
N SER A 129 9.27 -3.36 11.53
CA SER A 129 9.66 -4.22 10.42
C SER A 129 11.12 -4.73 10.51
N GLN A 130 11.92 -4.23 11.46
CA GLN A 130 13.36 -4.54 11.54
C GLN A 130 13.65 -6.04 11.61
N ASN A 131 12.96 -6.78 12.48
CA ASN A 131 13.21 -8.22 12.64
C ASN A 131 12.86 -9.01 11.37
N LEU A 132 11.76 -8.65 10.70
CA LEU A 132 11.33 -9.31 9.47
C LEU A 132 12.35 -9.11 8.35
N LEU A 133 12.80 -7.86 8.17
CA LEU A 133 13.81 -7.51 7.16
C LEU A 133 15.16 -8.15 7.49
N GLY A 134 15.57 -8.17 8.77
CA GLY A 134 16.80 -8.82 9.22
C GLY A 134 16.82 -10.32 8.89
N ASN A 135 15.73 -11.02 9.19
CA ASN A 135 15.59 -12.44 8.85
C ASN A 135 15.58 -12.69 7.34
N MET A 136 14.94 -11.81 6.56
CA MET A 136 14.93 -11.91 5.10
C MET A 136 16.33 -11.75 4.50
N VAL A 137 17.09 -10.76 4.97
CA VAL A 137 18.48 -10.53 4.52
C VAL A 137 19.38 -11.70 4.94
N ALA A 138 19.20 -12.24 6.14
CA ALA A 138 19.94 -13.42 6.59
C ALA A 138 19.64 -14.65 5.70
N GLY A 139 18.37 -14.88 5.36
CA GLY A 139 17.97 -15.94 4.44
C GLY A 139 18.59 -15.76 3.04
N MET A 140 18.55 -14.53 2.50
CA MET A 140 19.19 -14.20 1.21
C MET A 140 20.70 -14.43 1.26
N TYR A 141 21.36 -14.05 2.36
CA TYR A 141 22.79 -14.25 2.55
C TYR A 141 23.15 -15.74 2.57
N ILE A 142 22.41 -16.56 3.30
CA ILE A 142 22.59 -18.03 3.33
C ILE A 142 22.37 -18.62 1.94
N ALA A 143 21.33 -18.20 1.23
CA ALA A 143 21.04 -18.70 -0.11
C ALA A 143 22.15 -18.37 -1.13
N LEU A 144 22.76 -17.19 -1.01
CA LEU A 144 23.85 -16.74 -1.89
C LEU A 144 25.19 -17.40 -1.56
N THR A 145 25.55 -17.45 -0.29
CA THR A 145 26.85 -17.96 0.15
C THR A 145 26.89 -19.48 0.31
N ARG A 146 25.71 -20.12 0.43
CA ARG A 146 25.53 -21.55 0.69
C ARG A 146 26.56 -22.13 1.68
N PRO A 147 26.64 -21.59 2.91
CA PRO A 147 27.69 -21.96 3.87
C PRO A 147 27.53 -23.38 4.42
N PHE A 148 26.34 -23.96 4.30
CA PHE A 148 25.99 -25.33 4.68
C PHE A 148 24.88 -25.86 3.78
N SER A 149 24.77 -27.17 3.69
CA SER A 149 23.79 -27.89 2.87
C SER A 149 22.74 -28.60 3.71
N ILE A 150 21.63 -28.97 3.07
CA ILE A 150 20.57 -29.76 3.72
C ILE A 150 21.17 -31.09 4.16
N GLY A 151 20.99 -31.42 5.44
CA GLY A 151 21.55 -32.62 6.06
C GLY A 151 22.79 -32.39 6.90
N ASP A 152 23.42 -31.21 6.83
CA ASP A 152 24.59 -30.89 7.64
C ASP A 152 24.22 -30.73 9.11
N ILE A 153 25.13 -31.14 10.00
CA ILE A 153 25.03 -30.86 11.44
C ILE A 153 25.82 -29.58 11.70
N ILE A 154 25.13 -28.55 12.16
CA ILE A 154 25.71 -27.24 12.43
C ILE A 154 25.45 -26.83 13.89
N THR A 155 26.33 -26.00 14.43
CA THR A 155 26.17 -25.42 15.77
C THR A 155 26.01 -23.91 15.65
N VAL A 156 24.88 -23.37 16.11
CA VAL A 156 24.57 -21.93 16.06
C VAL A 156 24.22 -21.45 17.47
N LEU A 157 24.94 -20.43 17.96
CA LEU A 157 24.73 -19.86 19.30
C LEU A 157 24.68 -20.92 20.42
N GLY A 158 25.55 -21.93 20.34
CA GLY A 158 25.62 -23.02 21.31
C GLY A 158 24.58 -24.15 21.14
N ASN A 159 23.71 -24.08 20.12
CA ASN A 159 22.73 -25.11 19.81
C ASN A 159 23.20 -25.94 18.60
N THR A 160 23.37 -27.25 18.78
CA THR A 160 23.73 -28.18 17.70
C THR A 160 22.49 -28.87 17.15
N GLY A 161 22.33 -28.86 15.83
CA GLY A 161 21.19 -29.49 15.18
C GLY A 161 21.49 -29.83 13.72
N LYS A 162 20.64 -30.68 13.14
CA LYS A 162 20.70 -31.04 11.72
C LYS A 162 19.84 -30.08 10.90
N VAL A 163 20.35 -29.62 9.77
CA VAL A 163 19.62 -28.75 8.82
C VAL A 163 18.61 -29.60 8.03
N HIS A 164 17.33 -29.23 8.10
CA HIS A 164 16.25 -29.96 7.44
C HIS A 164 15.62 -29.21 6.26
N VAL A 165 15.74 -27.88 6.22
CA VAL A 165 15.12 -27.02 5.20
C VAL A 165 15.91 -25.73 5.04
#